data_AF-A0ABD2MBM2-F1
#
_entry.id   AF-A0ABD2MBM2-F1
#
_cell.length_a   1.000
_cell.length_b   1.000
_cell.length_c   1.000
_cell.angle_alpha   90.00
_cell.angle_beta   90.00
_cell.angle_gamma   90.00
#
_symmetry.space_group_name_H-M   'P 1'
#
loop_
_entity.id
_entity.type
_entity.pdbx_description
1 polymer ?
#
loop_
_entity_poly.entity_id
_entity_poly.type
_entity_poly.pdbx_seq_one_letter_code
_entity_poly.pdbx_strand_id
1 'polypeptide(L)'
;MALALPRGATINTLLGHCSEYGDIHREFLQFLIKVRYVESSEVGKIFLKICNAVENDRFKAIKSIGAEENFLILESLLQMLNTKLSPLGLRVVQVADEFARRKEFLILISELHFRHGLRSAGPLAEDELAMFYRWQNLMFLTECNAERATNRMASTAMDETNSDEDGTENAAGDGELAVGKALLYAKRNGWTMQKAQKLIDKLNAEGWVVVVKRSDDPRESGVIRLHPSAVAELEPMLENYFHLPKCALCRHPIVVRRLSFTCPSCDSSLHGNCMLRELEFPSKCPGDDCDETIEEEVLDAFGWDPDELHIPPRRSARCAGRSSSDLSQLAGTSQQHRQSPSVLRGTANSPFASLREF
;
A
#
# COMPACT_ATOMS: atom_id res chain seq x y z
N MET A 1 33.95 -1.36 31.02
CA MET A 1 33.84 -0.23 30.07
C MET A 1 33.74 -0.82 28.67
N ALA A 2 32.55 -0.83 28.08
CA ALA A 2 32.39 -1.26 26.70
C ALA A 2 32.84 -0.14 25.77
N LEU A 3 33.81 -0.41 24.88
CA LEU A 3 34.24 0.55 23.86
C LEU A 3 33.10 0.78 22.88
N ALA A 4 32.71 2.04 22.69
CA ALA A 4 31.69 2.41 21.70
C ALA A 4 32.20 2.06 20.30
N LEU A 5 31.46 1.22 19.57
CA LEU A 5 31.79 0.87 18.18
C LEU A 5 31.61 2.10 17.28
N PRO A 6 32.45 2.26 16.23
CA PRO A 6 32.22 3.27 15.22
C PRO A 6 30.86 3.05 14.52
N ARG A 7 30.19 4.15 14.14
CA ARG A 7 28.84 4.12 13.55
C ARG A 7 28.70 3.12 12.40
N GLY A 8 29.69 3.06 11.50
CA GLY A 8 29.68 2.13 10.36
C GLY A 8 29.65 0.65 10.77
N ALA A 9 30.43 0.26 11.80
CA ALA A 9 30.40 -1.10 12.34
C ALA A 9 29.05 -1.42 13.00
N THR A 10 28.42 -0.41 13.62
CA THR A 10 27.12 -0.55 14.29
C THR A 10 25.98 -0.75 13.27
N ILE A 11 26.02 -0.05 12.14
CA ILE A 11 25.06 -0.23 11.03
C ILE A 11 25.21 -1.59 10.36
N ASN A 12 26.45 -2.03 10.09
CA ASN A 12 26.67 -3.36 9.53
C ASN A 12 26.15 -4.46 10.47
N THR A 13 26.28 -4.26 11.78
CA THR A 13 25.69 -5.16 12.78
C THR A 13 24.17 -5.16 12.69
N LEU A 14 23.53 -3.97 12.61
CA LEU A 14 22.08 -3.83 12.43
C LEU A 14 21.58 -4.52 11.15
N LEU A 15 22.31 -4.38 10.04
CA LEU A 15 22.01 -5.08 8.79
C LEU A 15 22.17 -6.60 8.93
N GLY A 16 23.16 -7.07 9.67
CA GLY A 16 23.28 -8.49 10.02
C GLY A 16 22.04 -9.02 10.75
N HIS A 17 21.47 -8.24 11.65
CA HIS A 17 20.19 -8.59 12.29
C HIS A 17 19.00 -8.59 11.33
N CYS A 18 19.07 -7.96 10.15
CA CYS A 18 17.99 -8.04 9.17
C CYS A 18 17.95 -9.42 8.48
N SER A 19 19.07 -10.14 8.41
CA SER A 19 19.20 -11.40 7.67
C SER A 19 18.85 -12.65 8.47
N GLU A 20 18.86 -12.59 9.81
CA GLU A 20 18.64 -13.75 10.67
C GLU A 20 17.31 -13.65 11.44
N TYR A 21 16.31 -14.41 11.03
CA TYR A 21 14.99 -14.39 11.70
C TYR A 21 15.09 -14.73 13.20
N GLY A 22 14.65 -13.80 14.05
CA GLY A 22 14.70 -13.91 15.51
C GLY A 22 13.57 -13.18 16.22
N ASP A 23 13.78 -12.85 17.51
CA ASP A 23 12.79 -12.13 18.33
C ASP A 23 12.49 -10.73 17.79
N ILE A 24 13.51 -10.03 17.29
CA ILE A 24 13.37 -8.69 16.71
C ILE A 24 12.35 -8.70 15.56
N HIS A 25 12.40 -9.71 14.67
CA HIS A 25 11.47 -9.83 13.55
C HIS A 25 10.08 -10.24 13.97
N ARG A 26 9.95 -11.07 15.01
CA ARG A 26 8.66 -11.38 15.61
C ARG A 26 8.00 -10.13 16.18
N GLU A 27 8.75 -9.31 16.90
CA GLU A 27 8.27 -8.04 17.44
C GLU A 27 7.92 -7.05 16.31
N PHE A 28 8.72 -6.99 15.24
CA PHE A 28 8.40 -6.18 14.06
C PHE A 28 7.12 -6.64 13.36
N LEU A 29 6.89 -7.95 13.23
CA LEU A 29 5.64 -8.48 12.67
C LEU A 29 4.44 -8.21 13.58
N GLN A 30 4.58 -8.36 14.89
CA GLN A 30 3.53 -8.00 15.85
C GLN A 30 3.17 -6.50 15.74
N PHE A 31 4.19 -5.65 15.56
CA PHE A 31 4.00 -4.24 15.30
C PHE A 31 3.22 -4.00 14.00
N LEU A 32 3.59 -4.65 12.89
CA LEU A 32 2.87 -4.56 11.62
C LEU A 32 1.41 -5.03 11.73
N ILE A 33 1.15 -6.12 12.47
CA ILE A 33 -0.22 -6.61 12.71
C ILE A 33 -1.05 -5.56 13.47
N LYS A 34 -0.42 -4.85 14.41
CA LYS A 34 -1.11 -3.85 15.24
C LYS A 34 -1.38 -2.53 14.50
N VAL A 35 -0.41 -2.04 13.71
CA VAL A 35 -0.49 -0.73 13.03
C VAL A 35 -1.06 -0.87 11.60
N ARG A 36 -1.14 -2.08 11.06
CA ARG A 36 -1.60 -2.46 9.72
C ARG A 36 -0.65 -2.07 8.58
N TYR A 37 -0.11 -0.86 8.59
CA TYR A 37 0.81 -0.38 7.57
C TYR A 37 1.86 0.56 8.15
N VAL A 38 2.98 0.70 7.45
CA VAL A 38 4.09 1.60 7.83
C VAL A 38 4.57 2.30 6.59
N GLU A 39 4.80 3.61 6.65
CA GLU A 39 5.43 4.31 5.53
C GLU A 39 6.87 3.79 5.33
N SER A 40 7.23 3.48 4.09
CA SER A 40 8.51 2.84 3.74
C SER A 40 9.71 3.68 4.18
N SER A 41 9.55 5.01 4.22
CA SER A 41 10.55 5.99 4.70
C SER A 41 10.87 5.86 6.21
N GLU A 42 9.96 5.28 7.00
CA GLU A 42 10.06 5.18 8.45
C GLU A 42 10.46 3.77 8.95
N VAL A 43 10.48 2.77 8.07
CA VAL A 43 10.72 1.36 8.41
C VAL A 43 12.01 1.16 9.20
N GLY A 44 13.13 1.74 8.76
CA GLY A 44 14.42 1.63 9.40
C GLY A 44 14.43 2.25 10.81
N LYS A 45 13.79 3.41 10.98
CA LYS A 45 13.67 4.06 12.30
C LYS A 45 12.86 3.20 13.26
N ILE A 46 11.75 2.61 12.80
CA ILE A 46 10.91 1.71 13.59
C ILE A 46 11.67 0.44 13.94
N PHE A 47 12.35 -0.17 12.97
CA PHE A 47 13.13 -1.38 13.18
C PHE A 47 14.25 -1.16 14.20
N LEU A 48 14.96 -0.03 14.11
CA LEU A 48 15.99 0.36 15.09
C LEU A 48 15.43 0.52 16.51
N LYS A 49 14.24 1.10 16.66
CA LYS A 49 13.57 1.21 17.97
C LYS A 49 13.28 -0.17 18.56
N ILE A 50 12.79 -1.09 17.73
CA ILE A 50 12.51 -2.47 18.15
C ILE A 50 13.81 -3.19 18.52
N CYS A 51 14.88 -3.04 17.73
CA CYS A 51 16.19 -3.60 18.05
C CYS A 51 16.70 -3.09 19.41
N ASN A 52 16.58 -1.79 19.70
CA ASN A 52 16.98 -1.22 20.99
C ASN A 52 16.12 -1.74 22.15
N ALA A 53 14.81 -1.93 21.93
CA ALA A 53 13.92 -2.48 22.95
C ALA A 53 14.22 -3.95 23.29
N VAL A 54 14.57 -4.76 22.29
CA VAL A 54 14.84 -6.20 22.46
C VAL A 54 16.27 -6.45 22.95
N GLU A 55 17.27 -5.72 22.43
CA GLU A 55 18.69 -5.96 22.74
C GLU A 55 19.25 -5.05 23.86
N ASN A 56 18.39 -4.50 24.71
CA ASN A 56 18.80 -3.60 25.80
C ASN A 56 19.73 -2.47 25.31
N ASP A 57 19.25 -1.74 24.31
CA ASP A 57 19.86 -0.49 23.85
C ASP A 57 21.24 -0.61 23.18
N ARG A 58 21.59 -1.79 22.67
CA ARG A 58 22.84 -2.06 21.96
C ARG A 58 23.11 -1.10 20.79
N PHE A 59 22.07 -0.60 20.13
CA PHE A 59 22.17 0.29 18.97
C PHE A 59 21.93 1.77 19.31
N LYS A 60 21.96 2.17 20.59
CA LYS A 60 21.79 3.58 21.03
C LYS A 60 22.74 4.58 20.35
N ALA A 61 23.89 4.11 19.87
CA ALA A 61 24.84 4.96 19.14
C ALA A 61 24.29 5.43 17.79
N ILE A 62 23.35 4.70 17.18
CA ILE A 62 22.68 5.09 15.94
C ILE A 62 21.56 6.07 16.30
N LYS A 63 21.82 7.37 16.11
CA LYS A 63 20.84 8.44 16.39
C LYS A 63 19.77 8.58 15.30
N SER A 64 20.12 8.25 14.05
CA SER A 64 19.26 8.43 12.88
C SER A 64 19.63 7.44 11.80
N ILE A 65 18.62 6.98 11.05
CA ILE A 65 18.80 6.16 9.85
C ILE A 65 18.61 7.05 8.62
N GLY A 66 19.60 7.06 7.73
CA GLY A 66 19.53 7.76 6.44
C GLY A 66 18.69 7.00 5.40
N ALA A 67 18.36 7.66 4.28
CA ALA A 67 17.52 7.05 3.24
C ALA A 67 18.13 5.78 2.62
N GLU A 68 19.44 5.78 2.36
CA GLU A 68 20.16 4.61 1.83
C GLU A 68 20.20 3.46 2.85
N GLU A 69 20.50 3.76 4.11
CA GLU A 69 20.48 2.77 5.20
C GLU A 69 19.07 2.17 5.38
N ASN A 70 18.03 3.00 5.32
CA ASN A 70 16.63 2.59 5.39
C ASN A 70 16.26 1.66 4.24
N PHE A 71 16.70 1.98 3.02
CA PHE A 71 16.49 1.15 1.85
C PHE A 71 17.10 -0.25 2.00
N LEU A 72 18.36 -0.33 2.44
CA LEU A 72 19.04 -1.61 2.68
C LEU A 72 18.36 -2.45 3.77
N ILE A 73 17.91 -1.80 4.85
CA ILE A 73 17.14 -2.46 5.92
C ILE A 73 15.84 -3.01 5.36
N LEU A 74 15.10 -2.20 4.61
CA LEU A 74 13.82 -2.58 4.02
C LEU A 74 13.95 -3.79 3.09
N GLU A 75 14.90 -3.77 2.14
CA GLU A 75 15.12 -4.90 1.23
C GLU A 75 15.50 -6.18 1.99
N SER A 76 16.40 -6.06 2.97
CA SER A 76 16.85 -7.20 3.78
C SER A 76 15.70 -7.79 4.60
N LEU A 77 14.86 -6.93 5.21
CA LEU A 77 13.68 -7.36 5.96
C LEU A 77 12.65 -8.03 5.05
N LEU A 78 12.34 -7.44 3.89
CA LEU A 78 11.38 -8.00 2.95
C LEU A 78 11.80 -9.41 2.50
N GLN A 79 13.06 -9.57 2.09
CA GLN A 79 13.59 -10.85 1.65
C GLN A 79 13.48 -11.91 2.76
N MET A 80 13.96 -11.57 3.96
CA MET A 80 14.01 -12.51 5.07
C MET A 80 12.60 -12.84 5.61
N LEU A 81 11.74 -11.84 5.82
CA LEU A 81 10.38 -12.04 6.34
C LEU A 81 9.55 -12.87 5.36
N ASN A 82 9.59 -12.56 4.06
CA ASN A 82 8.80 -13.28 3.06
C ASN A 82 9.24 -14.74 2.91
N THR A 83 10.53 -15.03 3.10
CA THR A 83 11.03 -16.42 3.15
C THR A 83 10.39 -17.20 4.30
N LYS A 84 10.11 -16.55 5.43
CA LYS A 84 9.49 -17.20 6.61
C LYS A 84 7.96 -17.20 6.59
N LEU A 85 7.36 -16.18 5.97
CA LEU A 85 5.91 -15.99 5.94
C LEU A 85 5.22 -16.73 4.79
N SER A 86 5.89 -16.93 3.66
CA SER A 86 5.31 -17.60 2.50
C SER A 86 4.70 -18.98 2.81
N PRO A 87 5.33 -19.86 3.63
CA PRO A 87 4.71 -21.13 4.03
C PRO A 87 3.40 -20.98 4.83
N LEU A 88 3.14 -19.81 5.40
CA LEU A 88 1.91 -19.49 6.14
C LEU A 88 0.85 -18.83 5.25
N GLY A 89 1.13 -18.63 3.96
CA GLY A 89 0.28 -17.85 3.07
C GLY A 89 0.22 -16.37 3.47
N LEU A 90 1.30 -15.84 4.04
CA LEU A 90 1.44 -14.44 4.41
C LEU A 90 2.63 -13.83 3.66
N ARG A 91 2.56 -12.53 3.39
CA ARG A 91 3.65 -11.79 2.76
C ARG A 91 3.67 -10.35 3.24
N VAL A 92 4.86 -9.81 3.45
CA VAL A 92 5.06 -8.36 3.59
C VAL A 92 5.34 -7.79 2.21
N VAL A 93 4.56 -6.79 1.81
CA VAL A 93 4.65 -6.15 0.50
C VAL A 93 4.86 -4.66 0.66
N GLN A 94 5.57 -4.08 -0.31
CA GLN A 94 5.70 -2.64 -0.48
C GLN A 94 4.70 -2.19 -1.55
N VAL A 95 3.85 -1.23 -1.22
CA VAL A 95 2.72 -0.80 -2.06
C VAL A 95 2.77 0.72 -2.20
N ALA A 96 2.78 1.20 -3.43
CA ALA A 96 2.74 2.64 -3.71
C ALA A 96 1.31 3.17 -3.55
N ASP A 97 1.19 4.39 -3.04
CA ASP A 97 -0.05 5.15 -3.11
C ASP A 97 -0.23 5.67 -4.54
N GLU A 98 -1.28 5.25 -5.23
CA GLU A 98 -1.51 5.70 -6.61
C GLU A 98 -1.86 7.19 -6.70
N PHE A 99 -2.31 7.84 -5.62
CA PHE A 99 -2.66 9.26 -5.60
C PHE A 99 -1.50 10.19 -5.21
N ALA A 100 -0.51 9.64 -4.51
CA ALA A 100 0.60 10.40 -3.97
C ALA A 100 1.93 9.99 -4.63
N ARG A 101 2.71 11.00 -5.01
CA ARG A 101 3.99 10.77 -5.71
C ARG A 101 5.00 10.19 -4.72
N ARG A 102 5.53 8.99 -5.03
CA ARG A 102 6.62 8.33 -4.27
C ARG A 102 6.31 8.04 -2.79
N LYS A 103 5.04 7.99 -2.42
CA LYS A 103 4.62 7.49 -1.12
C LYS A 103 4.39 5.99 -1.22
N GLU A 104 5.08 5.23 -0.39
CA GLU A 104 5.00 3.78 -0.40
C GLU A 104 4.83 3.26 1.02
N PHE A 105 4.06 2.20 1.17
CA PHE A 105 3.74 1.59 2.45
C PHE A 105 4.18 0.14 2.49
N LEU A 106 4.69 -0.27 3.65
CA LEU A 106 4.96 -1.65 3.99
C LEU A 106 3.74 -2.24 4.70
N ILE A 107 3.17 -3.29 4.14
CA ILE A 107 1.92 -3.91 4.60
C ILE A 107 2.09 -5.42 4.71
N LEU A 108 1.54 -6.03 5.77
CA LEU A 108 1.42 -7.48 5.89
C LEU A 108 0.09 -7.91 5.26
N ILE A 109 0.16 -8.71 4.20
CA ILE A 109 -1.02 -9.24 3.50
C ILE A 109 -1.12 -10.76 3.65
N SER A 110 -2.34 -11.26 3.49
CA SER A 110 -2.65 -12.68 3.36
C SER A 110 -2.78 -13.06 1.90
N GLU A 111 -2.02 -14.05 1.46
CA GLU A 111 -2.15 -14.69 0.14
C GLU A 111 -3.29 -15.73 0.11
N LEU A 112 -3.81 -16.11 1.28
CA LEU A 112 -5.00 -16.97 1.36
C LEU A 112 -6.22 -16.22 0.81
N HIS A 113 -6.94 -16.88 -0.11
CA HIS A 113 -8.07 -16.32 -0.84
C HIS A 113 -9.03 -15.53 0.07
N PHE A 114 -9.33 -14.31 -0.39
CA PHE A 114 -10.09 -13.24 0.24
C PHE A 114 -11.42 -13.61 0.94
N ARG A 115 -12.02 -14.78 0.65
CA ARG A 115 -13.33 -15.19 1.16
C ARG A 115 -13.44 -15.24 2.69
N HIS A 116 -12.33 -15.32 3.41
CA HIS A 116 -12.33 -15.31 4.89
C HIS A 116 -11.70 -14.05 5.50
N GLY A 117 -10.82 -13.31 4.82
CA GLY A 117 -10.03 -12.22 5.42
C GLY A 117 -10.87 -11.12 6.07
N LEU A 118 -11.76 -10.48 5.32
CA LEU A 118 -12.63 -9.42 5.86
C LEU A 118 -13.63 -9.91 6.91
N ARG A 119 -14.12 -11.15 6.78
CA ARG A 119 -15.07 -11.76 7.72
C ARG A 119 -14.42 -12.24 9.02
N SER A 120 -13.13 -12.59 8.99
CA SER A 120 -12.43 -13.21 10.12
C SER A 120 -11.48 -12.24 10.84
N ALA A 121 -10.99 -11.21 10.15
CA ALA A 121 -9.96 -10.30 10.66
C ALA A 121 -10.47 -8.90 11.00
N GLY A 122 -11.72 -8.55 10.64
CA GLY A 122 -12.24 -7.20 10.77
C GLY A 122 -13.37 -7.05 11.80
N PRO A 123 -13.54 -5.85 12.41
CA PRO A 123 -14.66 -5.53 13.29
C PRO A 123 -15.97 -5.24 12.51
N LEU A 124 -16.03 -5.48 11.19
CA LEU A 124 -17.15 -5.10 10.35
C LEU A 124 -18.31 -6.11 10.44
N ALA A 125 -19.53 -5.60 10.59
CA ALA A 125 -20.74 -6.40 10.49
C ALA A 125 -20.99 -6.85 9.03
N GLU A 126 -21.81 -7.89 8.84
CA GLU A 126 -22.09 -8.43 7.50
C GLU A 126 -22.75 -7.40 6.57
N ASP A 127 -23.65 -6.57 7.09
CA ASP A 127 -24.30 -5.49 6.34
C ASP A 127 -23.36 -4.32 6.06
N GLU A 128 -22.42 -4.02 6.96
CA GLU A 128 -21.33 -3.06 6.74
C GLU A 128 -20.41 -3.52 5.59
N LEU A 129 -20.01 -4.79 5.59
CA LEU A 129 -19.21 -5.39 4.53
C LEU A 129 -19.95 -5.34 3.19
N ALA A 130 -21.24 -5.68 3.17
CA ALA A 130 -22.07 -5.59 1.96
C ALA A 130 -22.18 -4.15 1.44
N MET A 131 -22.29 -3.16 2.33
CA MET A 131 -22.31 -1.74 1.94
C MET A 131 -20.96 -1.30 1.36
N PHE A 132 -19.85 -1.67 2.01
CA PHE A 132 -18.50 -1.35 1.52
C PHE A 132 -18.25 -1.94 0.13
N TYR A 133 -18.65 -3.18 -0.09
CA TYR A 133 -18.56 -3.82 -1.41
C TYR A 133 -19.39 -3.09 -2.48
N ARG A 134 -20.60 -2.63 -2.13
CA ARG A 134 -21.42 -1.83 -3.06
C ARG A 134 -20.78 -0.48 -3.38
N TRP A 135 -20.08 0.14 -2.44
CA TRP A 135 -19.31 1.36 -2.70
C TRP A 135 -18.14 1.10 -3.64
N GLN A 136 -17.46 -0.05 -3.54
CA GLN A 136 -16.44 -0.44 -4.53
C GLN A 136 -17.04 -0.62 -5.93
N ASN A 137 -18.25 -1.18 -6.05
CA ASN A 137 -18.95 -1.20 -7.35
C ASN A 137 -19.21 0.22 -7.90
N LEU A 138 -19.47 1.21 -7.03
CA LEU A 138 -19.63 2.60 -7.46
C LEU A 138 -18.30 3.28 -7.82
N MET A 139 -17.17 2.79 -7.30
CA MET A 139 -15.82 3.27 -7.64
C MET A 139 -15.35 2.71 -8.98
N PHE A 140 -15.65 1.43 -9.28
CA PHE A 140 -14.98 0.70 -10.37
C PHE A 140 -15.90 0.19 -11.50
N LEU A 141 -17.19 -0.08 -11.25
CA LEU A 141 -18.09 -0.70 -12.24
C LEU A 141 -19.08 0.27 -12.88
N THR A 142 -18.82 1.57 -12.84
CA THR A 142 -19.82 2.59 -13.22
C THR A 142 -20.12 2.73 -14.72
N GLU A 143 -19.87 1.69 -15.52
CA GLU A 143 -20.63 1.44 -16.76
C GLU A 143 -22.03 0.84 -16.48
N CYS A 144 -22.23 0.18 -15.33
CA CYS A 144 -23.49 -0.51 -15.00
C CYS A 144 -24.71 0.42 -14.75
N ASN A 145 -24.50 1.74 -14.64
CA ASN A 145 -25.58 2.72 -14.52
C ASN A 145 -25.79 3.57 -15.78
N ALA A 146 -24.78 3.69 -16.66
CA ALA A 146 -24.91 4.43 -17.91
C ALA A 146 -25.87 3.70 -18.87
N GLU A 147 -25.77 2.37 -18.99
CA GLU A 147 -26.68 1.55 -19.81
C GLU A 147 -28.11 1.46 -19.24
N ARG A 148 -28.28 1.55 -17.92
CA ARG A 148 -29.62 1.57 -17.29
C ARG A 148 -30.28 2.95 -17.37
N ALA A 149 -29.49 4.02 -17.39
CA ALA A 149 -29.97 5.38 -17.62
C ALA A 149 -30.38 5.56 -19.08
N THR A 150 -29.58 5.11 -20.05
CA THR A 150 -29.95 5.14 -21.48
C THR A 150 -31.15 4.24 -21.78
N ASN A 151 -31.25 3.03 -21.20
CA ASN A 151 -32.43 2.17 -21.39
C ASN A 151 -33.71 2.69 -20.68
N ARG A 152 -33.59 3.47 -19.60
CA ARG A 152 -34.75 4.13 -18.95
C ARG A 152 -35.15 5.42 -19.65
N MET A 153 -34.20 6.20 -20.15
CA MET A 153 -34.49 7.40 -20.94
C MET A 153 -35.07 7.04 -22.32
N ALA A 154 -34.60 5.95 -22.94
CA ALA A 154 -35.20 5.41 -24.16
C ALA A 154 -36.63 4.86 -23.96
N SER A 155 -37.02 4.50 -22.74
CA SER A 155 -38.39 4.04 -22.40
C SER A 155 -39.28 5.11 -21.77
N THR A 156 -38.78 6.33 -21.53
CA THR A 156 -39.54 7.41 -20.87
C THR A 156 -39.44 8.77 -21.58
N ALA A 157 -38.97 8.80 -22.85
CA ALA A 157 -38.98 10.00 -23.68
C ALA A 157 -40.33 10.20 -24.39
N MET A 158 -41.36 10.49 -23.59
CA MET A 158 -42.53 11.28 -23.96
C MET A 158 -43.06 11.99 -22.72
N ASP A 159 -42.28 12.93 -22.17
CA ASP A 159 -42.82 14.19 -21.64
C ASP A 159 -41.69 15.17 -21.36
N GLU A 160 -41.88 16.41 -21.78
CA GLU A 160 -40.86 17.45 -21.78
C GLU A 160 -40.74 18.18 -20.43
N THR A 161 -39.60 18.85 -20.30
CA THR A 161 -39.32 20.11 -19.57
C THR A 161 -38.84 20.10 -18.13
N ASN A 162 -37.70 20.79 -17.98
CA ASN A 162 -37.08 21.42 -16.82
C ASN A 162 -36.31 20.56 -15.82
N SER A 163 -34.98 20.54 -16.00
CA SER A 163 -34.06 20.82 -14.90
C SER A 163 -32.68 21.18 -15.43
N ASP A 164 -32.14 22.28 -14.93
CA ASP A 164 -30.76 22.73 -15.11
C ASP A 164 -29.77 21.58 -14.90
N GLU A 165 -29.10 21.16 -15.97
CA GLU A 165 -28.03 20.16 -15.93
C GLU A 165 -26.74 20.85 -15.45
N ASP A 166 -26.47 20.70 -14.15
CA ASP A 166 -25.15 20.85 -13.57
C ASP A 166 -24.24 19.74 -14.13
N GLY A 167 -23.59 20.06 -15.24
CA GLY A 167 -22.67 19.21 -15.99
C GLY A 167 -21.36 18.94 -15.26
N THR A 168 -21.43 18.28 -14.11
CA THR A 168 -20.29 17.53 -13.58
C THR A 168 -20.48 16.06 -13.89
N GLU A 169 -20.20 15.71 -15.15
CA GLU A 169 -19.76 14.38 -15.53
C GLU A 169 -18.52 14.04 -14.69
N ASN A 170 -18.73 13.57 -13.47
CA ASN A 170 -17.72 12.90 -12.70
C ASN A 170 -17.43 11.61 -13.46
N ALA A 171 -16.40 11.66 -14.32
CA ALA A 171 -15.87 10.52 -15.03
C ALA A 171 -15.80 9.33 -14.08
N ALA A 172 -16.72 8.40 -14.31
CA ALA A 172 -16.87 7.19 -13.55
C ALA A 172 -15.65 6.31 -13.83
N GLY A 173 -14.92 5.88 -12.80
CA GLY A 173 -13.86 4.87 -12.95
C GLY A 173 -12.45 5.22 -12.46
N ASP A 174 -12.25 6.32 -11.74
CA ASP A 174 -10.92 6.72 -11.20
C ASP A 174 -10.64 6.26 -9.77
N GLY A 175 -11.36 5.24 -9.27
CA GLY A 175 -11.15 4.70 -7.92
C GLY A 175 -11.56 5.64 -6.78
N GLU A 176 -12.31 6.70 -7.09
CA GLU A 176 -12.81 7.69 -6.15
C GLU A 176 -14.34 7.62 -6.02
N LEU A 177 -14.86 7.83 -4.81
CA LEU A 177 -16.29 7.93 -4.54
C LEU A 177 -16.59 9.15 -3.67
N ALA A 178 -17.30 10.13 -4.20
CA ALA A 178 -17.76 11.28 -3.41
C ALA A 178 -18.54 10.83 -2.17
N VAL A 179 -18.21 11.39 -0.99
CA VAL A 179 -18.87 11.06 0.28
C VAL A 179 -20.38 11.29 0.18
N GLY A 180 -20.82 12.40 -0.41
CA GLY A 180 -22.25 12.66 -0.64
C GLY A 180 -22.94 11.55 -1.43
N LYS A 181 -22.29 11.02 -2.48
CA LYS A 181 -22.80 9.90 -3.29
C LYS A 181 -22.85 8.60 -2.50
N ALA A 182 -21.83 8.31 -1.69
CA ALA A 182 -21.80 7.14 -0.81
C ALA A 182 -22.96 7.16 0.21
N LEU A 183 -23.17 8.30 0.87
CA LEU A 183 -24.23 8.53 1.84
C LEU A 183 -25.63 8.41 1.20
N LEU A 184 -25.86 9.07 0.06
CA LEU A 184 -27.12 8.97 -0.68
C LEU A 184 -27.41 7.53 -1.14
N TYR A 185 -26.38 6.81 -1.60
CA TYR A 185 -26.51 5.41 -1.98
C TYR A 185 -26.91 4.54 -0.78
N ALA A 186 -26.28 4.73 0.38
CA ALA A 186 -26.63 4.01 1.59
C ALA A 186 -28.08 4.31 2.02
N LYS A 187 -28.51 5.57 1.96
CA LYS A 187 -29.89 5.98 2.24
C LYS A 187 -30.91 5.28 1.36
N ARG A 188 -30.65 5.18 0.06
CA ARG A 188 -31.50 4.44 -0.90
C ARG A 188 -31.58 2.94 -0.61
N ASN A 189 -30.62 2.39 0.12
CA ASN A 189 -30.55 0.99 0.54
C ASN A 189 -30.96 0.77 2.01
N GLY A 190 -31.76 1.69 2.56
CA GLY A 190 -32.38 1.53 3.89
C GLY A 190 -31.48 1.89 5.07
N TRP A 191 -30.29 2.45 4.84
CA TRP A 191 -29.43 2.94 5.92
C TRP A 191 -29.74 4.39 6.27
N THR A 192 -29.51 4.80 7.51
CA THR A 192 -29.50 6.24 7.85
C THR A 192 -28.17 6.85 7.42
N MET A 193 -28.17 8.16 7.09
CA MET A 193 -26.93 8.88 6.76
C MET A 193 -25.90 8.77 7.89
N GLN A 194 -26.34 8.82 9.16
CA GLN A 194 -25.47 8.68 10.32
C GLN A 194 -24.82 7.29 10.40
N LYS A 195 -25.55 6.22 10.09
CA LYS A 195 -24.98 4.86 10.07
C LYS A 195 -23.94 4.72 8.96
N ALA A 196 -24.24 5.27 7.78
CA ALA A 196 -23.31 5.29 6.65
C ALA A 196 -22.04 6.09 6.97
N GLN A 197 -22.17 7.27 7.58
CA GLN A 197 -21.02 8.07 8.02
C GLN A 197 -20.17 7.32 9.05
N LYS A 198 -20.80 6.68 10.05
CA LYS A 198 -20.07 5.85 11.03
C LYS A 198 -19.27 4.72 10.37
N LEU A 199 -19.81 4.12 9.29
CA LEU A 199 -19.06 3.12 8.52
C LEU A 199 -17.87 3.75 7.81
N ILE A 200 -18.02 4.92 7.18
CA ILE A 200 -16.91 5.64 6.54
C ILE A 200 -15.81 5.94 7.56
N ASP A 201 -16.19 6.51 8.72
CA ASP A 201 -15.25 6.86 9.79
C ASP A 201 -14.52 5.61 10.30
N LYS A 202 -15.24 4.50 10.47
CA LYS A 202 -14.68 3.20 10.87
C LYS A 202 -13.72 2.64 9.83
N LEU A 203 -14.09 2.64 8.55
CA LEU A 203 -13.20 2.19 7.47
C LEU A 203 -11.94 3.06 7.37
N ASN A 204 -12.06 4.37 7.59
CA ASN A 204 -10.93 5.30 7.58
C ASN A 204 -9.99 5.06 8.78
N ALA A 205 -10.55 4.89 9.97
CA ALA A 205 -9.78 4.59 11.18
C ALA A 205 -9.02 3.25 11.09
N GLU A 206 -9.60 2.27 10.41
CA GLU A 206 -9.00 0.94 10.21
C GLU A 206 -8.06 0.88 8.99
N GLY A 207 -7.85 1.98 8.27
CA GLY A 207 -6.97 2.02 7.08
C GLY A 207 -7.52 1.21 5.90
N TRP A 208 -8.84 1.08 5.75
CA TRP A 208 -9.46 0.51 4.55
C TRP A 208 -9.69 1.57 3.47
N VAL A 209 -10.01 2.79 3.88
CA VAL A 209 -10.26 3.91 2.98
C VAL A 209 -9.53 5.15 3.48
N VAL A 210 -9.35 6.12 2.59
CA VAL A 210 -8.93 7.48 2.93
C VAL A 210 -10.03 8.44 2.51
N VAL A 211 -10.42 9.35 3.40
CA VAL A 211 -11.33 10.45 3.06
C VAL A 211 -10.53 11.72 2.84
N VAL A 212 -10.47 12.18 1.59
CA VAL A 212 -9.72 13.38 1.18
C VAL A 212 -10.68 14.52 0.93
N LYS A 213 -10.40 15.70 1.50
CA LYS A 213 -11.14 16.93 1.19
C LYS A 213 -10.44 17.63 0.02
N ARG A 214 -11.19 17.97 -1.03
CA ARG A 214 -10.64 18.64 -2.23
C ARG A 214 -10.57 20.16 -2.08
N SER A 215 -11.37 20.73 -1.18
CA SER A 215 -11.34 22.14 -0.85
C SER A 215 -11.54 22.34 0.64
N ASP A 216 -11.16 23.54 1.09
CA ASP A 216 -11.45 24.02 2.44
C ASP A 216 -12.93 24.45 2.59
N ASP A 217 -13.74 24.39 1.53
CA ASP A 217 -15.17 24.71 1.63
C ASP A 217 -15.88 23.63 2.47
N PRO A 218 -16.45 23.97 3.64
CA PRO A 218 -17.18 23.03 4.47
C PRO A 218 -18.41 22.40 3.79
N ARG A 219 -18.85 22.97 2.65
CA ARG A 219 -19.99 22.46 1.87
C ARG A 219 -19.59 21.35 0.90
N GLU A 220 -18.32 21.29 0.49
CA GLU A 220 -17.86 20.22 -0.38
C GLU A 220 -17.65 18.94 0.42
N SER A 221 -18.42 17.91 0.07
CA SER A 221 -18.19 16.58 0.64
C SER A 221 -16.89 16.03 0.08
N GLY A 222 -16.03 15.49 0.94
CA GLY A 222 -14.78 14.85 0.52
C GLY A 222 -14.99 13.66 -0.43
N VAL A 223 -13.89 13.08 -0.89
CA VAL A 223 -13.87 11.86 -1.70
C VAL A 223 -13.31 10.70 -0.89
N ILE A 224 -13.90 9.52 -1.06
CA ILE A 224 -13.47 8.26 -0.49
C ILE A 224 -12.60 7.57 -1.52
N ARG A 225 -11.41 7.12 -1.12
CA ARG A 225 -10.46 6.33 -1.92
C ARG A 225 -10.13 5.05 -1.16
N LEU A 226 -9.73 3.99 -1.86
CA LEU A 226 -9.11 2.85 -1.18
C LEU A 226 -7.74 3.26 -0.63
N HIS A 227 -7.45 2.89 0.62
CA HIS A 227 -6.11 3.04 1.15
C HIS A 227 -5.16 2.02 0.48
N PRO A 228 -3.85 2.29 0.29
CA PRO A 228 -2.95 1.34 -0.36
C PRO A 228 -2.89 -0.05 0.28
N SER A 229 -3.05 -0.15 1.61
CA SER A 229 -3.20 -1.46 2.29
C SER A 229 -4.45 -2.22 1.84
N ALA A 230 -5.58 -1.52 1.70
CA ALA A 230 -6.79 -2.12 1.19
C ALA A 230 -6.62 -2.58 -0.25
N VAL A 231 -5.95 -1.79 -1.10
CA VAL A 231 -5.67 -2.19 -2.50
C VAL A 231 -4.90 -3.50 -2.55
N ALA A 232 -3.83 -3.62 -1.75
CA ALA A 232 -3.02 -4.85 -1.71
C ALA A 232 -3.77 -6.06 -1.14
N GLU A 233 -4.61 -5.86 -0.12
CA GLU A 233 -5.44 -6.93 0.43
C GLU A 233 -6.61 -7.32 -0.49
N LEU A 234 -7.17 -6.37 -1.23
CA LEU A 234 -8.29 -6.54 -2.16
C LEU A 234 -7.84 -6.96 -3.56
N GLU A 235 -6.53 -7.04 -3.83
CA GLU A 235 -5.98 -7.29 -5.18
C GLU A 235 -6.68 -8.45 -5.93
N PRO A 236 -6.91 -9.63 -5.34
CA PRO A 236 -7.63 -10.71 -6.03
C PRO A 236 -9.08 -10.35 -6.40
N MET A 237 -9.75 -9.53 -5.59
CA MET A 237 -11.10 -9.04 -5.90
C MET A 237 -11.07 -7.97 -7.00
N LEU A 238 -10.13 -7.03 -6.92
CA LEU A 238 -9.90 -5.98 -7.91
C LEU A 238 -9.60 -6.56 -9.29
N GLU A 239 -8.82 -7.63 -9.36
CA GLU A 239 -8.54 -8.34 -10.60
C GLU A 239 -9.75 -9.17 -11.08
N ASN A 240 -10.23 -10.10 -10.26
CA ASN A 240 -11.15 -11.13 -10.74
C ASN A 240 -12.60 -10.66 -10.85
N TYR A 241 -13.01 -9.70 -10.04
CA TYR A 241 -14.40 -9.22 -10.01
C TYR A 241 -14.56 -7.87 -10.71
N PHE A 242 -13.59 -6.96 -10.53
CA PHE A 242 -13.64 -5.63 -11.11
C PHE A 242 -12.92 -5.52 -12.46
N HIS A 243 -12.15 -6.55 -12.86
CA HIS A 243 -11.41 -6.60 -14.11
C HIS A 243 -10.52 -5.36 -14.33
N LEU A 244 -9.91 -4.86 -13.25
CA LEU A 244 -9.02 -3.71 -13.35
C LEU A 244 -7.76 -4.09 -14.15
N PRO A 245 -7.27 -3.20 -15.05
CA PRO A 245 -6.06 -3.46 -15.81
C PRO A 245 -4.87 -3.57 -14.86
N LYS A 246 -3.90 -4.42 -15.22
CA LYS A 246 -2.66 -4.60 -14.46
C LYS A 246 -1.56 -3.72 -15.02
N CYS A 247 -0.74 -3.17 -14.13
CA CYS A 247 0.47 -2.49 -14.55
C CYS A 247 1.47 -3.49 -15.15
N ALA A 248 2.02 -3.20 -16.34
CA ALA A 248 2.99 -4.07 -16.99
C ALA A 248 4.32 -4.23 -16.20
N LEU A 249 4.68 -3.24 -15.36
CA LEU A 249 5.89 -3.25 -14.54
C LEU A 249 5.71 -4.05 -13.24
N CYS A 250 4.75 -3.68 -12.39
CA CYS A 250 4.59 -4.29 -11.07
C CYS A 250 3.57 -5.44 -11.04
N ARG A 251 2.80 -5.64 -12.11
CA ARG A 251 1.73 -6.66 -12.25
C ARG A 251 0.55 -6.50 -11.27
N HIS A 252 0.50 -5.41 -10.52
CA HIS A 252 -0.64 -5.08 -9.64
C HIS A 252 -1.75 -4.33 -10.40
N PRO A 253 -3.02 -4.43 -9.95
CA PRO A 253 -4.14 -3.67 -10.51
C PRO A 253 -3.92 -2.15 -10.45
N ILE A 254 -4.41 -1.44 -11.46
CA ILE A 254 -4.48 0.01 -11.51
C ILE A 254 -5.84 0.46 -11.01
N VAL A 255 -5.84 1.14 -9.86
CA VAL A 255 -7.05 1.61 -9.18
C VAL A 255 -7.43 3.02 -9.65
N VAL A 256 -6.46 3.82 -10.07
CA VAL A 256 -6.61 5.23 -10.43
C VAL A 256 -6.23 5.46 -11.89
N ARG A 257 -7.18 5.32 -12.80
CA ARG A 257 -6.93 5.39 -14.25
C ARG A 257 -6.33 6.72 -14.69
N ARG A 258 -6.83 7.85 -14.17
CA ARG A 258 -6.27 9.19 -14.46
C ARG A 258 -4.79 9.40 -14.06
N LEU A 259 -4.23 8.55 -13.20
CA LEU A 259 -2.81 8.58 -12.79
C LEU A 259 -2.02 7.39 -13.36
N SER A 260 -2.52 6.85 -14.46
CA SER A 260 -1.90 5.77 -15.21
C SER A 260 -1.71 6.16 -16.67
N PHE A 261 -0.68 5.59 -17.28
CA PHE A 261 -0.47 5.65 -18.72
C PHE A 261 -1.03 4.38 -19.35
N THR A 262 -1.82 4.51 -20.42
CA THR A 262 -2.17 3.38 -21.28
C THR A 262 -1.51 3.59 -22.63
N CYS A 263 -0.68 2.63 -23.03
CA CYS A 263 0.04 2.70 -24.29
C CYS A 263 -0.95 2.67 -25.46
N PRO A 264 -0.94 3.67 -26.37
CA PRO A 264 -1.87 3.70 -27.51
C PRO A 264 -1.63 2.59 -28.53
N SER A 265 -0.46 1.95 -28.49
CA SER A 265 -0.05 0.95 -29.49
C SER A 265 -0.30 -0.51 -29.06
N CYS A 266 -0.25 -0.81 -27.76
CA CYS A 266 -0.39 -2.19 -27.26
C CYS A 266 -1.35 -2.33 -26.07
N ASP A 267 -2.05 -1.27 -25.68
CA ASP A 267 -2.99 -1.20 -24.54
C ASP A 267 -2.38 -1.56 -23.17
N SER A 268 -1.05 -1.73 -23.08
CA SER A 268 -0.40 -1.97 -21.80
C SER A 268 -0.54 -0.75 -20.89
N SER A 269 -0.93 -0.98 -19.64
CA SER A 269 -1.13 0.09 -18.67
C SER A 269 0.03 0.15 -17.68
N LEU A 270 0.36 1.35 -17.20
CA LEU A 270 1.45 1.62 -16.26
C LEU A 270 0.98 2.57 -15.15
N HIS A 271 1.23 2.22 -13.89
CA HIS A 271 1.10 3.19 -12.80
C HIS A 271 2.11 4.32 -12.99
N GLY A 272 1.70 5.57 -12.77
CA GLY A 272 2.63 6.70 -12.82
C GLY A 272 3.80 6.58 -11.84
N ASN A 273 3.56 6.02 -10.64
CA ASN A 273 4.64 5.76 -9.67
C ASN A 273 5.61 4.66 -10.12
N CYS A 274 5.14 3.61 -10.82
CA CYS A 274 6.03 2.59 -11.37
C CYS A 274 6.88 3.16 -12.50
N MET A 275 6.30 3.99 -13.37
CA MET A 275 7.02 4.70 -14.42
C MET A 275 8.15 5.56 -13.84
N LEU A 276 7.86 6.36 -12.82
CA LEU A 276 8.85 7.21 -12.12
C LEU A 276 9.99 6.43 -11.45
N ARG A 277 9.75 5.17 -11.08
CA ARG A 277 10.69 4.33 -10.33
C ARG A 277 11.56 3.46 -11.23
N GLU A 278 10.97 2.90 -12.27
CA GLU A 278 11.60 1.84 -13.09
C GLU A 278 12.08 2.33 -14.46
N LEU A 279 11.56 3.45 -14.99
CA LEU A 279 11.88 3.92 -16.34
C LEU A 279 12.90 5.06 -16.33
N GLU A 280 13.83 5.02 -17.28
CA GLU A 280 14.68 6.15 -17.66
C GLU A 280 14.09 6.79 -18.91
N PHE A 281 13.66 8.04 -18.82
CA PHE A 281 12.99 8.72 -19.92
C PHE A 281 13.98 9.37 -20.91
N PRO A 282 13.67 9.33 -22.22
CA PRO A 282 12.58 8.58 -22.85
C PRO A 282 12.81 7.06 -22.79
N SER A 283 11.74 6.28 -22.60
CA SER A 283 11.80 4.82 -22.49
C SER A 283 10.91 4.16 -23.52
N LYS A 284 11.31 2.97 -24.03
CA LYS A 284 10.37 2.11 -24.74
C LYS A 284 9.28 1.61 -23.81
N CYS A 285 8.07 1.44 -24.35
CA CYS A 285 6.97 0.79 -23.66
C CYS A 285 7.35 -0.65 -23.27
N PRO A 286 7.13 -1.08 -22.01
CA PRO A 286 7.45 -2.43 -21.55
C PRO A 286 6.38 -3.48 -21.94
N GLY A 287 5.35 -3.08 -22.68
CA GLY A 287 4.37 -4.00 -23.26
C GLY A 287 5.00 -4.94 -24.28
N ASP A 288 4.44 -6.14 -24.40
CA ASP A 288 4.96 -7.18 -25.29
C ASP A 288 4.99 -6.70 -26.75
N ASP A 289 6.14 -6.83 -27.40
CA ASP A 289 6.39 -6.43 -28.80
C ASP A 289 5.99 -4.98 -29.17
N CYS A 290 6.08 -4.05 -28.21
CA CYS A 290 5.71 -2.64 -28.41
C CYS A 290 6.93 -1.73 -28.64
N ASP A 291 6.90 -0.95 -29.73
CA ASP A 291 7.95 0.03 -30.07
C ASP A 291 7.60 1.49 -29.70
N GLU A 292 6.46 1.71 -29.06
CA GLU A 292 6.05 3.05 -28.59
C GLU A 292 7.09 3.64 -27.62
N THR A 293 7.47 4.89 -27.86
CA THR A 293 8.33 5.66 -26.95
C THR A 293 7.48 6.43 -25.96
N ILE A 294 7.80 6.29 -24.68
CA ILE A 294 7.17 7.01 -23.59
C ILE A 294 8.08 8.18 -23.19
N GLU A 295 7.55 9.38 -23.30
CA GLU A 295 8.22 10.64 -22.94
C GLU A 295 7.90 11.04 -21.48
N GLU A 296 8.74 11.88 -20.86
CA GLU A 296 8.57 12.29 -19.45
C GLU A 296 7.34 13.19 -19.26
N GLU A 297 6.96 13.95 -20.28
CA GLU A 297 5.82 14.90 -20.27
C GLU A 297 4.47 14.21 -20.01
N VAL A 298 4.38 12.90 -20.26
CA VAL A 298 3.20 12.09 -19.90
C VAL A 298 2.93 12.17 -18.39
N LEU A 299 4.00 12.23 -17.57
CA LEU A 299 3.89 12.30 -16.12
C LEU A 299 3.45 13.68 -15.61
N ASP A 300 3.72 14.74 -16.38
CA ASP A 300 3.31 16.11 -16.03
C ASP A 300 1.80 16.32 -16.22
N ALA A 301 1.18 15.50 -17.08
CA ALA A 301 -0.28 15.48 -17.24
C ALA A 301 -1.01 14.82 -16.04
N PHE A 302 -0.29 14.10 -15.18
CA PHE A 302 -0.88 13.47 -14.01
C PHE A 302 -1.16 14.50 -12.92
N GLY A 303 -2.46 14.70 -12.61
CA GLY A 303 -2.91 15.54 -11.50
C GLY A 303 -2.70 14.87 -10.14
N TRP A 304 -1.44 14.68 -9.74
CA TRP A 304 -1.05 14.22 -8.40
C TRP A 304 -1.58 15.15 -7.32
N ASP A 305 -1.87 14.61 -6.14
CA ASP A 305 -2.26 15.47 -5.01
C ASP A 305 -1.11 16.44 -4.65
N PRO A 306 -1.36 17.76 -4.53
CA PRO A 306 -0.33 18.79 -4.46
C PRO A 306 0.49 18.80 -3.15
N ASP A 307 0.06 18.07 -2.12
CA ASP A 307 0.58 18.21 -0.75
C ASP A 307 1.84 17.39 -0.43
N GLU A 308 2.45 16.70 -1.40
CA GLU A 308 3.61 15.82 -1.15
C GLU A 308 4.83 16.14 -2.04
N LEU A 309 5.38 17.35 -1.88
CA LEU A 309 6.58 17.82 -2.59
C LEU A 309 7.92 17.23 -2.08
N HIS A 310 7.93 16.10 -1.36
CA HIS A 310 9.19 15.47 -0.98
C HIS A 310 9.73 14.58 -2.12
N ILE A 311 10.84 14.99 -2.72
CA ILE A 311 11.53 14.27 -3.79
C ILE A 311 12.73 13.52 -3.19
N PRO A 312 12.63 12.23 -2.82
CA PRO A 312 13.82 11.42 -2.52
C PRO A 312 14.65 11.17 -3.80
N PRO A 313 15.95 10.87 -3.71
CA PRO A 313 16.77 10.63 -4.89
C PRO A 313 16.23 9.43 -5.70
N ARG A 314 16.24 9.52 -7.05
CA ARG A 314 15.93 8.38 -7.94
C ARG A 314 16.82 7.19 -7.52
N ARG A 315 16.32 5.94 -7.63
CA ARG A 315 17.17 4.75 -7.58
C ARG A 315 18.18 4.91 -8.72
N SER A 316 19.35 5.48 -8.44
CA SER A 316 20.40 5.58 -9.46
C SER A 316 20.68 4.17 -9.97
N ALA A 317 20.80 3.99 -11.28
CA ALA A 317 21.00 2.74 -12.01
C ALA A 317 22.22 1.87 -11.59
N ARG A 318 22.79 2.08 -10.40
CA ARG A 318 23.96 1.38 -9.87
C ARG A 318 23.69 -0.03 -9.33
N CYS A 319 22.44 -0.51 -9.30
CA CYS A 319 22.15 -1.89 -8.89
C CYS A 319 21.94 -2.89 -10.04
N ALA A 320 21.96 -2.44 -11.31
CA ALA A 320 21.84 -3.33 -12.48
C ALA A 320 23.09 -4.21 -12.75
N GLY A 321 24.05 -4.29 -11.82
CA GLY A 321 25.32 -4.98 -12.00
C GLY A 321 25.73 -5.99 -10.93
N ARG A 322 24.88 -6.30 -9.94
CA ARG A 322 25.22 -7.32 -8.93
C ARG A 322 24.36 -8.57 -9.12
N SER A 323 24.95 -9.58 -9.75
CA SER A 323 24.40 -10.94 -9.77
C SER A 323 24.32 -11.49 -8.35
N SER A 324 23.34 -12.35 -8.09
CA SER A 324 23.10 -13.07 -6.82
C SER A 324 24.29 -13.90 -6.31
N SER A 325 25.38 -14.01 -7.10
CA SER A 325 26.63 -14.67 -6.74
C SER A 325 27.47 -13.92 -5.69
N ASP A 326 27.35 -12.59 -5.59
CA ASP A 326 28.31 -11.79 -4.80
C ASP A 326 27.99 -11.74 -3.30
N LEU A 327 26.74 -12.03 -2.92
CA LEU A 327 26.33 -12.17 -1.52
C LEU A 327 26.73 -13.52 -0.90
N SER A 328 27.13 -14.50 -1.73
CA SER A 328 27.51 -15.84 -1.27
C SER A 328 28.96 -15.93 -0.75
N GLN A 329 29.80 -14.92 -0.99
CA GLN A 329 31.23 -14.95 -0.63
C GLN A 329 31.54 -14.39 0.77
N LEU A 330 30.54 -13.86 1.49
CA LEU A 330 30.72 -13.37 2.87
C LEU A 330 30.30 -14.36 3.96
N ALA A 331 29.76 -15.53 3.59
CA ALA A 331 29.36 -16.59 4.52
C ALA A 331 30.40 -17.73 4.55
N GLY A 332 31.62 -17.40 5.00
CA GLY A 332 32.70 -18.36 5.19
C GLY A 332 32.87 -18.77 6.66
N THR A 333 32.59 -20.04 6.94
CA THR A 333 33.06 -20.87 8.08
C THR A 333 32.64 -20.50 9.51
N SER A 334 31.71 -21.27 10.07
CA SER A 334 31.79 -21.69 11.47
C SER A 334 31.12 -23.05 11.68
N GLN A 335 31.94 -24.08 11.91
CA GLN A 335 31.54 -25.31 12.58
C GLN A 335 31.42 -25.01 14.08
N GLN A 336 30.32 -25.41 14.74
CA GLN A 336 30.35 -26.24 15.95
C GLN A 336 28.98 -26.51 16.58
N HIS A 337 28.87 -27.75 17.06
CA HIS A 337 28.15 -28.29 18.22
C HIS A 337 26.68 -27.91 18.50
N ARG A 338 25.83 -28.92 18.31
CA ARG A 338 24.55 -29.09 18.99
C ARG A 338 24.74 -29.18 20.50
N GLN A 339 24.03 -28.31 21.24
CA GLN A 339 23.57 -28.59 22.60
C GLN A 339 22.06 -28.31 22.69
N SER A 340 21.36 -29.19 23.38
CA SER A 340 19.91 -29.19 23.59
C SER A 340 19.48 -28.09 24.58
N PRO A 341 18.27 -27.53 24.48
CA PRO A 341 17.85 -26.44 25.35
C PRO A 341 17.27 -26.93 26.68
N SER A 342 17.79 -26.37 27.77
CA SER A 342 17.21 -26.40 29.11
C SER A 342 16.07 -25.40 29.24
N VAL A 343 14.95 -25.87 29.76
CA VAL A 343 13.73 -25.11 30.06
C VAL A 343 14.00 -24.10 31.18
N LEU A 344 13.78 -22.80 30.91
CA LEU A 344 13.64 -21.78 31.94
C LEU A 344 12.36 -20.99 31.73
N ARG A 345 11.45 -21.12 32.70
CA ARG A 345 10.28 -20.26 32.89
C ARG A 345 10.76 -18.89 33.37
N GLY A 346 10.39 -17.83 32.67
CA GLY A 346 10.63 -16.43 33.06
C GLY A 346 9.34 -15.63 32.92
N THR A 347 9.01 -14.89 33.97
CA THR A 347 7.80 -14.08 34.18
C THR A 347 7.71 -12.88 33.24
N ALA A 348 6.53 -12.66 32.66
CA ALA A 348 6.23 -11.55 31.77
C ALA A 348 6.08 -10.22 32.52
N ASN A 349 7.03 -9.31 32.33
CA ASN A 349 6.82 -7.87 32.49
C ASN A 349 6.90 -7.25 31.09
N SER A 350 5.78 -6.69 30.64
CA SER A 350 5.54 -6.19 29.27
C SER A 350 6.12 -4.78 29.10
N PRO A 351 7.10 -4.53 28.21
CA PRO A 351 7.72 -3.21 28.00
C PRO A 351 6.87 -2.23 27.15
N PHE A 352 5.57 -2.46 27.00
CA PHE A 352 4.74 -1.87 25.94
C PHE A 352 4.18 -0.46 26.21
N ALA A 353 4.67 0.26 27.23
CA ALA A 353 4.24 1.64 27.49
C ALA A 353 4.86 2.66 26.52
N SER A 354 6.05 2.39 25.98
CA SER A 354 6.84 3.36 25.20
C SER A 354 6.52 3.43 23.70
N LEU A 355 5.75 2.50 23.14
CA LEU A 355 5.43 2.44 21.70
C LEU A 355 3.99 2.91 21.37
N ARG A 356 3.30 3.55 22.33
CA ARG A 356 1.93 4.06 22.14
C ARG A 356 1.86 5.51 21.62
N GLU A 357 2.99 6.15 21.38
CA GLU A 357 3.06 7.54 20.87
C GLU A 357 3.15 7.62 19.33
N PHE A 358 2.66 6.60 18.61
CA PHE A 358 2.52 6.61 17.15
C PHE A 358 1.08 6.26 16.76
#